data_AF-A0A944MPQ1-F1
#
_entry.id   AF-A0A944MPQ1-F1
#
_cell.length_a   1.000
_cell.length_b   1.000
_cell.length_c   1.000
_cell.angle_alpha   90.00
_cell.angle_beta   90.00
_cell.angle_gamma   90.00
#
_symmetry.space_group_name_H-M   'P 1'
#
loop_
_entity.id
_entity.type
_entity.pdbx_description
1 polymer ?
#
loop_
_entity_poly.entity_id
_entity_poly.type
_entity_poly.pdbx_seq_one_letter_code
_entity_poly.pdbx_strand_id
1 'polypeptide(L)'
;MKTIFIIVFVLMLTIVSANDVLYTFICVRDGINIRTGAGTNYPKDETGKTMSGEKFYVLEERDGWVKFRVTPKDVGWSGWVFKKLVVTEKAKQKTKKKTYTTKRSDELQLLYDSGLLKKIDIDLNEAWVDPYLWNSLEYNTKVGIGMTLARICDKAGSTGRITFRNNYSGKKLASYSQSFGYKSY
;
A
#
# COMPACT_ATOMS: atom_id res chain seq x y z
N MET A 1 -29.17 -55.16 26.12
CA MET A 1 -29.50 -53.74 26.40
C MET A 1 -28.16 -53.00 26.42
N LYS A 2 -27.56 -52.54 25.31
CA LYS A 2 -28.06 -51.66 24.22
C LYS A 2 -28.53 -50.29 24.73
N THR A 3 -27.67 -49.55 25.44
CA THR A 3 -27.97 -48.13 25.72
C THR A 3 -26.74 -47.22 25.95
N ILE A 4 -25.52 -47.76 26.10
CA ILE A 4 -24.36 -46.92 26.49
C ILE A 4 -23.60 -46.30 25.31
N PHE A 5 -23.75 -46.81 24.09
CA PHE A 5 -23.01 -46.27 22.91
C PHE A 5 -23.64 -45.04 22.25
N ILE A 6 -24.85 -44.62 22.65
CA ILE A 6 -25.54 -43.47 22.03
C ILE A 6 -25.18 -42.15 22.73
N ILE A 7 -24.78 -42.18 24.01
CA ILE A 7 -24.50 -40.95 24.78
C ILE A 7 -23.16 -40.31 24.43
N VAL A 8 -22.18 -41.07 23.90
CA VAL A 8 -20.87 -40.50 23.49
C VAL A 8 -20.92 -39.92 22.08
N PHE A 9 -21.84 -40.39 21.22
CA PHE A 9 -21.98 -39.91 19.84
C PHE A 9 -22.97 -38.74 19.70
N VAL A 10 -23.80 -38.49 20.71
CA VAL A 10 -24.69 -37.31 20.81
C VAL A 10 -24.00 -36.13 21.52
N LEU A 11 -22.73 -36.30 21.93
CA LEU A 11 -21.74 -35.20 21.89
C LEU A 11 -21.33 -34.93 20.42
N MET A 12 -22.34 -34.90 19.55
CA MET A 12 -22.35 -34.32 18.24
C MET A 12 -21.78 -32.92 18.42
N LEU A 13 -20.52 -32.78 18.01
CA LEU A 13 -20.11 -31.73 17.11
C LEU A 13 -20.99 -30.48 17.26
N THR A 14 -20.84 -29.78 18.39
CA THR A 14 -20.79 -28.33 18.24
C THR A 14 -19.52 -28.12 17.44
N ILE A 15 -19.63 -28.22 16.11
CA ILE A 15 -18.80 -27.45 15.23
C ILE A 15 -19.10 -26.04 15.70
N VAL A 16 -18.31 -25.56 16.68
CA VAL A 16 -18.02 -24.15 16.77
C VAL A 16 -17.42 -23.91 15.40
N SER A 17 -18.30 -23.54 14.47
CA SER A 17 -17.90 -22.98 13.20
C SER A 17 -17.19 -21.71 13.65
N ALA A 18 -15.88 -21.83 13.81
CA ALA A 18 -15.02 -20.69 13.69
C ALA A 18 -15.42 -20.15 12.32
N ASN A 19 -16.15 -19.03 12.31
CA ASN A 19 -16.35 -18.30 11.08
C ASN A 19 -14.94 -18.03 10.57
N ASP A 20 -14.54 -18.80 9.57
CA ASP A 20 -13.17 -18.80 9.11
C ASP A 20 -12.88 -17.40 8.61
N VAL A 21 -11.74 -16.86 9.04
CA VAL A 21 -11.31 -15.55 8.58
C VAL A 21 -11.04 -15.67 7.09
N LEU A 22 -11.87 -15.02 6.27
CA LEU A 22 -11.71 -15.01 4.82
C LEU A 22 -10.43 -14.26 4.43
N TYR A 23 -10.22 -13.09 5.05
CA TYR A 23 -9.02 -12.25 4.90
C TYR A 23 -9.02 -11.14 5.95
N THR A 24 -7.98 -10.31 5.92
CA THR A 24 -7.75 -9.21 6.85
C THR A 24 -7.83 -7.85 6.15
N PHE A 25 -8.53 -6.92 6.79
CA PHE A 25 -8.60 -5.51 6.41
C PHE A 25 -7.94 -4.63 7.46
N ILE A 26 -7.55 -3.43 7.05
CA ILE A 26 -7.14 -2.37 7.96
C ILE A 26 -8.21 -1.28 7.94
N CYS A 27 -8.63 -0.87 9.14
CA CYS A 27 -9.43 0.31 9.33
C CYS A 27 -8.67 1.55 8.81
N VAL A 28 -9.34 2.39 8.02
CA VAL A 28 -8.69 3.57 7.40
C VAL A 28 -8.85 4.85 8.22
N ARG A 29 -9.78 4.89 9.17
CA ARG A 29 -10.17 6.09 9.91
C ARG A 29 -10.60 5.75 11.33
N ASP A 30 -10.39 6.68 12.24
CA ASP A 30 -10.91 6.56 13.61
C ASP A 30 -12.44 6.71 13.61
N GLY A 31 -13.11 5.98 14.50
CA GLY A 31 -14.54 6.13 14.77
C GLY A 31 -15.45 5.83 13.58
N ILE A 32 -15.14 4.84 12.75
CA ILE A 32 -16.09 4.39 11.71
C ILE A 32 -17.33 3.80 12.37
N ASN A 33 -18.50 4.06 11.77
CA ASN A 33 -19.76 3.52 12.30
C ASN A 33 -19.78 2.00 12.13
N ILE A 34 -19.72 1.28 13.24
CA ILE A 34 -20.02 -0.16 13.30
C ILE A 34 -21.53 -0.31 13.43
N ARG A 35 -22.09 -1.34 12.77
CA ARG A 35 -23.51 -1.66 12.83
C ARG A 35 -23.73 -3.12 13.17
N THR A 36 -24.92 -3.44 13.65
CA THR A 36 -25.31 -4.83 13.97
C THR A 36 -25.69 -5.65 12.74
N GLY A 37 -25.82 -5.02 11.56
CA GLY A 37 -26.13 -5.70 10.30
C GLY A 37 -25.65 -4.95 9.05
N ALA A 38 -25.74 -5.64 7.90
CA ALA A 38 -25.31 -5.19 6.59
C ALA A 38 -26.27 -4.14 5.99
N GLY A 39 -26.21 -2.89 6.48
CA GLY A 39 -27.06 -1.82 5.96
C GLY A 39 -27.15 -0.61 6.88
N THR A 40 -27.56 0.53 6.32
CA THR A 40 -27.77 1.77 7.10
C THR A 40 -29.00 1.73 8.01
N ASN A 41 -29.90 0.76 7.80
CA ASN A 41 -31.14 0.59 8.56
C ASN A 41 -30.93 -0.20 9.87
N TYR A 42 -29.78 -0.87 10.02
CA TYR A 42 -29.41 -1.55 11.27
C TYR A 42 -28.88 -0.55 12.29
N PRO A 43 -29.15 -0.70 13.58
CA PRO A 43 -28.64 0.20 14.61
C PRO A 43 -27.10 0.22 14.63
N LYS A 44 -26.55 1.34 15.08
CA LYS A 44 -25.12 1.46 15.34
C LYS A 44 -24.77 0.63 16.57
N ASP A 45 -23.61 -0.01 16.53
CA ASP A 45 -23.04 -0.65 17.70
C ASP A 45 -22.25 0.40 18.50
N GLU A 46 -22.60 0.58 19.76
CA GLU A 46 -22.00 1.57 20.67
C GLU A 46 -20.89 0.97 21.54
N THR A 47 -20.70 -0.35 21.49
CA THR A 47 -19.78 -1.07 22.39
C THR A 47 -18.30 -0.90 22.05
N GLY A 48 -17.99 -0.48 20.82
CA GLY A 48 -16.62 -0.39 20.33
C GLY A 48 -16.32 0.90 19.57
N LYS A 49 -15.09 1.39 19.70
CA LYS A 49 -14.53 2.45 18.86
C LYS A 49 -13.43 1.86 18.00
N THR A 50 -13.52 2.07 16.70
CA THR A 50 -12.46 1.64 15.77
C THR A 50 -11.32 2.66 15.74
N MET A 51 -10.09 2.19 15.67
CA MET A 51 -8.92 3.05 15.43
C MET A 51 -8.38 2.85 14.01
N SER A 52 -7.88 3.91 13.40
CA SER A 52 -7.16 3.84 12.15
C SER A 52 -5.92 2.95 12.31
N GLY A 53 -5.68 2.09 11.32
CA GLY A 53 -4.58 1.12 11.38
C GLY A 53 -4.93 -0.20 12.06
N GLU A 54 -6.06 -0.27 12.77
CA GLU A 54 -6.54 -1.49 13.42
C GLU A 54 -6.86 -2.59 12.39
N LYS A 55 -6.55 -3.84 12.75
CA LYS A 55 -6.74 -5.00 11.90
C LYS A 55 -8.10 -5.63 12.15
N PHE A 56 -8.86 -5.80 11.09
CA PHE A 56 -10.15 -6.47 11.10
C PHE A 56 -10.06 -7.81 10.40
N TYR A 57 -10.57 -8.84 11.06
CA TYR A 57 -10.66 -10.19 10.54
C TYR A 57 -12.04 -10.36 9.93
N VAL A 58 -12.09 -10.46 8.60
CA VAL A 58 -13.33 -10.49 7.84
C VAL A 58 -13.90 -11.89 7.86
N LEU A 59 -15.18 -11.97 8.22
CA LEU A 59 -15.94 -13.20 8.34
C LEU A 59 -16.90 -13.38 7.17
N GLU A 60 -17.43 -12.27 6.64
CA GLU A 60 -18.45 -12.28 5.60
C GLU A 60 -18.49 -10.94 4.85
N GLU A 61 -18.89 -10.95 3.58
CA GLU A 61 -19.32 -9.76 2.85
C GLU A 61 -20.77 -9.91 2.39
N ARG A 62 -21.53 -8.82 2.49
CA ARG A 62 -22.93 -8.78 2.04
C ARG A 62 -23.32 -7.37 1.66
N ASP A 63 -23.86 -7.19 0.45
CA ASP A 63 -24.43 -5.91 -0.02
C ASP A 63 -23.51 -4.69 0.14
N GLY A 64 -22.20 -4.88 -0.05
CA GLY A 64 -21.20 -3.82 0.12
C GLY A 64 -20.82 -3.53 1.57
N TRP A 65 -21.24 -4.37 2.51
CA TRP A 65 -20.83 -4.37 3.91
C TRP A 65 -19.94 -5.56 4.23
N VAL A 66 -19.15 -5.41 5.28
CA VAL A 66 -18.16 -6.38 5.71
C VAL A 66 -18.44 -6.70 7.17
N LYS A 67 -18.70 -7.98 7.46
CA LYS A 67 -18.76 -8.50 8.81
C LYS A 67 -17.35 -8.79 9.28
N PHE A 68 -16.98 -8.29 10.45
CA PHE A 68 -15.63 -8.43 10.96
C PHE A 68 -15.62 -8.65 12.48
N ARG A 69 -14.47 -9.10 12.97
CA ARG A 69 -14.09 -9.09 14.38
C ARG A 69 -12.68 -8.50 14.53
N VAL A 70 -12.31 -8.15 15.76
CA VAL A 70 -11.02 -7.51 16.07
C VAL A 70 -9.95 -8.50 16.54
N THR A 71 -10.33 -9.75 16.82
CA THR A 71 -9.42 -10.82 17.23
C THR A 71 -9.45 -11.97 16.22
N PRO A 72 -8.34 -12.70 16.02
CA PRO A 72 -8.26 -13.74 15.00
C PRO A 72 -9.05 -15.01 15.33
N LYS A 73 -9.33 -15.28 16.60
CA LYS A 73 -9.88 -16.57 17.06
C LYS A 73 -11.06 -16.44 18.03
N ASP A 74 -11.19 -15.32 18.74
CA ASP A 74 -12.29 -15.12 19.67
C ASP A 74 -13.57 -14.72 18.91
N VAL A 75 -14.70 -15.31 19.30
CA VAL A 75 -16.01 -15.22 18.62
C VAL A 75 -16.98 -14.38 19.45
N GLY A 76 -16.55 -13.80 20.59
CA GLY A 76 -17.41 -13.08 21.52
C GLY A 76 -18.13 -11.86 20.91
N TRP A 77 -17.59 -11.26 19.84
CA TRP A 77 -18.20 -10.11 19.18
C TRP A 77 -17.87 -10.01 17.69
N SER A 78 -18.84 -9.52 16.90
CA SER A 78 -18.63 -9.15 15.50
C SER A 78 -19.52 -7.97 15.13
N GLY A 79 -19.04 -7.11 14.23
CA GLY A 79 -19.77 -5.95 13.73
C GLY A 79 -19.76 -5.86 12.21
N TRP A 80 -20.56 -4.96 11.67
CA TRP A 80 -20.62 -4.65 10.24
C TRP A 80 -20.14 -3.24 9.94
N VAL A 81 -19.30 -3.10 8.92
CA VAL A 81 -18.82 -1.80 8.43
C VAL A 81 -18.96 -1.72 6.93
N PHE A 82 -19.15 -0.50 6.42
CA PHE A 82 -19.26 -0.30 4.98
C PHE A 82 -17.92 -0.56 4.30
N LYS A 83 -17.90 -1.36 3.24
CA LYS A 83 -16.66 -1.84 2.59
C LYS A 83 -15.75 -0.71 2.11
N LYS A 84 -16.30 0.46 1.75
CA LYS A 84 -15.50 1.63 1.36
C LYS A 84 -14.70 2.27 2.50
N LEU A 85 -15.02 1.91 3.75
CA LEU A 85 -14.37 2.41 4.97
C LEU A 85 -13.27 1.47 5.49
N VAL A 86 -12.89 0.47 4.69
CA VAL A 86 -11.88 -0.52 5.03
C VAL A 86 -11.06 -0.87 3.79
N VAL A 87 -9.79 -1.20 3.97
CA VAL A 87 -8.91 -1.59 2.84
C VAL A 87 -8.25 -2.92 3.12
N THR A 88 -8.05 -3.73 2.07
CA THR A 88 -7.36 -5.01 2.20
C THR A 88 -5.91 -4.80 2.62
N GLU A 89 -5.33 -5.69 3.42
CA GLU A 89 -3.89 -5.59 3.75
C GLU A 89 -3.02 -5.60 2.48
N LYS A 90 -3.43 -6.38 1.47
CA LYS A 90 -2.81 -6.40 0.13
C LYS A 90 -2.95 -5.05 -0.60
N ALA A 91 -4.08 -4.35 -0.40
CA ALA A 91 -4.29 -3.00 -0.90
C ALA A 91 -3.47 -1.99 -0.10
N LYS A 92 -3.38 -2.06 1.24
CA LYS A 92 -2.54 -1.17 2.05
C LYS A 92 -1.05 -1.26 1.69
N GLN A 93 -0.55 -2.44 1.27
CA GLN A 93 0.81 -2.57 0.72
C GLN A 93 0.95 -1.90 -0.65
N LYS A 94 -0.10 -1.88 -1.49
CA LYS A 94 -0.17 -1.08 -2.72
C LYS A 94 -0.44 0.41 -2.46
N THR A 95 -1.03 0.77 -1.31
CA THR A 95 -1.47 2.13 -0.92
C THR A 95 -0.52 2.83 0.08
N LYS A 96 0.54 2.18 0.59
CA LYS A 96 1.70 2.87 1.17
C LYS A 96 2.46 3.73 0.13
N LYS A 97 2.10 3.62 -1.15
CA LYS A 97 2.28 4.69 -2.16
C LYS A 97 1.00 5.53 -2.20
N LYS A 98 1.11 6.84 -1.89
CA LYS A 98 0.10 7.93 -1.94
C LYS A 98 -0.35 8.45 -0.57
N THR A 99 0.54 9.17 0.13
CA THR A 99 0.14 10.38 0.88
C THR A 99 0.76 11.56 0.13
N TYR A 100 -0.08 12.35 -0.54
CA TYR A 100 0.33 13.46 -1.39
C TYR A 100 0.42 14.75 -0.61
N THR A 101 1.59 15.04 -0.06
CA THR A 101 1.96 16.40 0.38
C THR A 101 3.48 16.51 0.47
N THR A 102 4.16 16.42 -0.69
CA THR A 102 5.22 17.32 -1.19
C THR A 102 5.88 16.67 -2.42
N LYS A 103 5.26 16.86 -3.59
CA LYS A 103 5.55 16.13 -4.85
C LYS A 103 7.02 16.14 -5.31
N ARG A 104 7.86 17.07 -4.83
CA ARG A 104 9.29 17.17 -5.19
C ARG A 104 10.21 16.35 -4.26
N SER A 105 9.93 16.31 -2.95
CA SER A 105 10.77 15.60 -1.97
C SER A 105 10.56 14.09 -2.03
N ASP A 106 9.33 13.66 -2.26
CA ASP A 106 8.95 12.24 -2.15
C ASP A 106 9.49 11.42 -3.32
N GLU A 107 9.55 12.01 -4.52
CA GLU A 107 10.10 11.37 -5.71
C GLU A 107 11.63 11.21 -5.62
N LEU A 108 12.33 12.22 -5.08
CA LEU A 108 13.77 12.12 -4.79
C LEU A 108 14.04 11.08 -3.72
N GLN A 109 13.28 11.12 -2.62
CA GLN A 109 13.45 10.20 -1.51
C GLN A 109 13.25 8.75 -1.96
N LEU A 110 12.25 8.47 -2.80
CA LEU A 110 12.03 7.13 -3.34
C LEU A 110 13.21 6.64 -4.19
N LEU A 111 13.86 7.52 -4.96
CA LEU A 111 15.04 7.16 -5.73
C LEU A 111 16.26 6.90 -4.83
N TYR A 112 16.40 7.65 -3.73
CA TYR A 112 17.42 7.38 -2.71
C TYR A 112 17.16 6.06 -1.98
N ASP A 113 15.93 5.83 -1.53
CA ASP A 113 15.51 4.63 -0.78
C ASP A 113 15.65 3.35 -1.62
N SER A 114 15.44 3.46 -2.94
CA SER A 114 15.68 2.35 -3.87
C SER A 114 17.16 1.96 -4.02
N GLY A 115 18.07 2.80 -3.52
CA GLY A 115 19.50 2.69 -3.75
C GLY A 115 19.95 3.10 -5.16
N LEU A 116 19.03 3.49 -6.05
CA LEU A 116 19.36 3.90 -7.41
C LEU A 116 20.09 5.25 -7.43
N LEU A 117 19.52 6.29 -6.80
CA LEU A 117 20.12 7.62 -6.75
C LEU A 117 21.08 7.69 -5.56
N LYS A 118 22.33 8.04 -5.82
CA LYS A 118 23.37 8.14 -4.80
C LYS A 118 23.68 9.58 -4.44
N LYS A 119 23.60 10.47 -5.42
CA LYS A 119 23.83 11.90 -5.27
C LYS A 119 23.11 12.65 -6.39
N ILE A 120 22.65 13.86 -6.11
CA ILE A 120 22.20 14.80 -7.14
C ILE A 120 22.81 16.17 -6.87
N ASP A 121 23.26 16.81 -7.95
CA ASP A 121 23.64 18.21 -7.98
C ASP A 121 22.61 18.94 -8.85
N ILE A 122 21.75 19.69 -8.17
CA ILE A 122 20.62 20.37 -8.81
C ILE A 122 21.11 21.50 -9.71
N ASP A 123 22.16 22.21 -9.29
CA ASP A 123 22.62 23.41 -9.98
C ASP A 123 23.46 23.02 -11.22
N LEU A 124 24.13 21.86 -11.19
CA LEU A 124 24.81 21.28 -12.36
C LEU A 124 23.91 20.41 -13.25
N ASN A 125 22.67 20.14 -12.85
CA ASN A 125 21.80 19.17 -13.53
C ASN A 125 22.46 17.78 -13.66
N GLU A 126 23.10 17.30 -12.60
CA GLU A 126 23.79 16.00 -12.60
C GLU A 126 23.27 15.07 -11.51
N ALA A 127 23.04 13.82 -11.87
CA ALA A 127 22.63 12.77 -10.93
C ALA A 127 23.62 11.60 -11.04
N TRP A 128 24.14 11.14 -9.89
CA TRP A 128 24.96 9.95 -9.81
C TRP A 128 24.07 8.78 -9.39
N VAL A 129 24.06 7.75 -10.23
CA VAL A 129 23.23 6.55 -10.04
C VAL A 129 24.08 5.30 -9.87
N ASP A 130 23.54 4.33 -9.15
CA ASP A 130 24.06 2.98 -9.12
C ASP A 130 23.98 2.37 -10.53
N PRO A 131 25.11 2.05 -11.18
CA PRO A 131 25.11 1.59 -12.56
C PRO A 131 24.47 0.20 -12.74
N TYR A 132 24.51 -0.67 -11.72
CA TYR A 132 23.91 -2.00 -11.81
C TYR A 132 22.39 -1.91 -11.78
N LEU A 133 21.85 -1.13 -10.84
CA LEU A 133 20.41 -0.85 -10.79
C LEU A 133 19.97 -0.04 -12.01
N TRP A 134 20.74 0.96 -12.45
CA TRP A 134 20.40 1.75 -13.62
C TRP A 134 20.29 0.89 -14.88
N ASN A 135 21.25 -0.01 -15.10
CA ASN A 135 21.27 -0.85 -16.29
C ASN A 135 20.14 -1.89 -16.32
N SER A 136 19.65 -2.34 -15.15
CA SER A 136 18.53 -3.28 -15.08
C SER A 136 17.15 -2.63 -15.32
N LEU A 137 17.06 -1.29 -15.35
CA LEU A 137 15.80 -0.60 -15.65
C LEU A 137 15.43 -0.68 -17.13
N GLU A 138 14.14 -0.86 -17.39
CA GLU A 138 13.54 -0.70 -18.71
C GLU A 138 13.70 0.73 -19.24
N TYR A 139 13.73 0.87 -20.56
CA TYR A 139 13.88 2.17 -21.25
C TYR A 139 12.88 3.22 -20.75
N ASN A 140 11.59 2.89 -20.70
CA ASN A 140 10.54 3.82 -20.30
C ASN A 140 10.71 4.31 -18.85
N THR A 141 11.21 3.45 -17.96
CA THR A 141 11.52 3.81 -16.58
C THR A 141 12.68 4.80 -16.52
N LYS A 142 13.74 4.59 -17.32
CA LYS A 142 14.87 5.54 -17.45
C LYS A 142 14.40 6.90 -17.96
N VAL A 143 13.51 6.92 -18.97
CA VAL A 143 12.93 8.17 -19.49
C VAL A 143 12.10 8.87 -18.41
N GLY A 144 11.25 8.14 -17.68
CA GLY A 144 10.42 8.69 -16.61
C GLY A 144 11.24 9.32 -15.48
N ILE A 145 12.31 8.64 -15.04
CA ILE A 145 13.26 9.18 -14.05
C ILE A 145 13.96 10.44 -14.62
N GLY A 146 14.35 10.39 -15.90
CA GLY A 146 14.88 11.55 -16.63
C GLY A 146 13.96 12.75 -16.58
N MET A 147 12.69 12.59 -16.94
CA MET A 147 11.66 13.64 -16.88
C MET A 147 11.51 14.22 -15.47
N THR A 148 11.43 13.35 -14.47
CA THR A 148 11.22 13.74 -13.08
C THR A 148 12.40 14.55 -12.55
N LEU A 149 13.62 14.03 -12.68
CA LEU A 149 14.82 14.72 -12.18
C LEU A 149 15.12 15.99 -12.97
N ALA A 150 14.89 16.01 -14.28
CA ALA A 150 14.98 17.22 -15.06
C ALA A 150 14.04 18.32 -14.56
N ARG A 151 12.79 17.98 -14.19
CA ARG A 151 11.83 18.94 -13.61
C ARG A 151 12.27 19.42 -12.22
N ILE A 152 12.92 18.57 -11.44
CA ILE A 152 13.48 18.93 -10.14
C ILE A 152 14.63 19.92 -10.31
N CYS A 153 15.51 19.67 -11.27
CA CYS A 153 16.66 20.53 -11.53
C CYS A 153 16.29 21.84 -12.23
N ASP A 154 15.11 21.88 -12.87
CA ASP A 154 14.60 23.05 -13.56
C ASP A 154 14.05 24.13 -12.59
N LYS A 155 14.93 24.74 -11.79
CA LYS A 155 14.60 25.83 -10.87
C LYS A 155 14.14 27.13 -11.58
N ALA A 156 14.39 27.29 -12.89
CA ALA A 156 14.19 28.56 -13.60
C ALA A 156 13.52 28.47 -15.01
N GLY A 157 13.01 27.32 -15.43
CA GLY A 157 12.45 27.12 -16.78
C GLY A 157 13.50 26.83 -17.88
N SER A 158 14.70 26.42 -17.47
CA SER A 158 15.86 26.07 -18.29
C SER A 158 15.72 24.64 -18.87
N THR A 159 14.97 24.49 -19.96
CA THR A 159 14.95 23.32 -20.89
C THR A 159 14.71 21.92 -20.30
N GLY A 160 14.49 21.79 -18.99
CA GLY A 160 14.37 20.54 -18.24
C GLY A 160 15.42 19.51 -18.65
N ARG A 161 16.66 19.63 -18.16
CA ARG A 161 17.77 18.72 -18.48
C ARG A 161 18.33 18.03 -17.26
N ILE A 162 18.86 16.82 -17.46
CA ILE A 162 19.61 16.08 -16.44
C ILE A 162 20.63 15.16 -17.13
N THR A 163 21.83 15.08 -16.56
CA THR A 163 22.86 14.10 -16.92
C THR A 163 22.98 13.04 -15.84
N PHE A 164 22.94 11.77 -16.24
CA PHE A 164 23.15 10.63 -15.35
C PHE A 164 24.60 10.15 -15.45
N ARG A 165 25.27 10.04 -14.30
CA ARG A 165 26.65 9.58 -14.17
C ARG A 165 26.70 8.29 -13.38
N ASN A 166 27.66 7.44 -13.73
CA ASN A 166 28.03 6.29 -12.93
C ASN A 166 28.58 6.78 -11.57
N ASN A 167 27.98 6.32 -10.47
CA ASN A 167 28.36 6.79 -9.14
C ASN A 167 29.80 6.46 -8.74
N TYR A 168 30.42 5.43 -9.34
CA TYR A 168 31.79 5.04 -9.04
C TYR A 168 32.81 5.73 -9.96
N SER A 169 32.57 5.72 -11.27
CA SER A 169 33.54 6.21 -12.26
C SER A 169 33.32 7.66 -12.71
N GLY A 170 32.18 8.26 -12.40
CA GLY A 170 31.78 9.59 -12.89
C GLY A 170 31.47 9.64 -14.41
N LYS A 171 31.67 8.53 -15.14
CA LYS A 171 31.38 8.44 -16.57
C LYS A 171 29.90 8.71 -16.85
N LYS A 172 29.63 9.41 -17.94
CA LYS A 172 28.26 9.67 -18.41
C LYS A 172 27.62 8.36 -18.85
N LEU A 173 26.44 8.07 -18.31
CA LEU A 173 25.62 6.90 -18.68
C LEU A 173 24.47 7.30 -19.59
N ALA A 174 23.82 8.42 -19.28
CA ALA A 174 22.66 8.90 -20.02
C ALA A 174 22.47 10.40 -19.84
N SER A 175 21.58 10.97 -20.64
CA SER A 175 21.01 12.28 -20.39
C SER A 175 19.55 12.31 -20.82
N TYR A 176 18.77 13.16 -20.17
CA TYR A 176 17.43 13.51 -20.58
C TYR A 176 17.32 15.03 -20.78
N SER A 177 16.52 15.43 -21.77
CA SER A 177 16.19 16.82 -22.09
C SER A 177 14.75 16.89 -22.56
N GLN A 178 13.98 17.92 -22.17
CA GLN A 178 12.63 18.10 -22.72
C GLN A 178 12.65 18.28 -24.25
N SER A 179 13.66 18.95 -24.80
CA SER A 179 13.77 19.22 -26.24
C SER A 179 14.28 18.04 -27.06
N PHE A 180 15.14 17.19 -26.49
CA PHE A 180 15.84 16.12 -27.23
C PHE A 180 15.53 14.70 -26.74
N GLY A 181 14.69 14.56 -25.72
CA GLY A 181 14.34 13.28 -25.12
C GLY A 181 15.51 12.62 -24.38
N TYR A 182 15.43 11.29 -24.27
CA TYR A 182 16.41 10.46 -23.59
C TYR A 182 17.51 9.98 -24.55
N LYS A 183 18.76 10.03 -24.09
CA LYS A 183 19.94 9.53 -24.79
C LYS A 183 20.83 8.71 -23.85
N SER A 184 21.23 7.51 -24.24
CA SER A 184 22.27 6.71 -23.58
C SER A 184 23.64 6.94 -24.22
N TYR A 185 24.71 6.69 -23.46
CA TYR A 185 26.11 6.81 -23.87
C TYR A 185 26.88 5.51 -23.62
#